data_AF-A0A2M6YR44-F1
#
_entry.id   AF-A0A2M6YR44-F1
#
_cell.length_a   1.000
_cell.length_b   1.000
_cell.length_c   1.000
_cell.angle_alpha   90.00
_cell.angle_beta   90.00
_cell.angle_gamma   90.00
#
_symmetry.space_group_name_H-M   'P 1'
#
loop_
_entity.id
_entity.type
_entity.pdbx_description
1 polymer ?
#
loop_
_entity_poly.entity_id
_entity_poly.type
_entity_poly.pdbx_seq_one_letter_code
_entity_poly.pdbx_strand_id
1 'polypeptide(L)' 'MTQKVIRTGNSLAVVIPSEFVKSVGVRPSDQVKVEMEQDKGRITYHFSGAKQLPLSENFLKFKR' A
#
# COMPACT_ATOMS: atom_id res chain seq x y z
N MET A 1 -1.42 -15.30 -7.98
CA MET A 1 -2.78 -14.73 -7.99
C MET A 1 -2.94 -13.91 -9.26
N THR A 2 -4.06 -14.01 -9.97
CA THR A 2 -4.32 -13.24 -11.19
C THR A 2 -5.58 -12.41 -10.97
N GLN A 3 -5.52 -11.13 -11.26
CA GLN A 3 -6.62 -10.18 -11.07
C GLN A 3 -7.07 -9.63 -12.43
N LYS A 4 -8.36 -9.39 -12.60
CA LYS A 4 -8.92 -8.76 -13.80
C LYS A 4 -8.68 -7.25 -13.77
N VAL A 5 -8.37 -6.66 -14.92
CA VAL A 5 -8.35 -5.21 -15.13
C VAL A 5 -9.78 -4.71 -15.37
N ILE A 6 -10.20 -3.67 -14.65
CA ILE A 6 -11.53 -3.06 -14.75
C ILE A 6 -11.45 -1.62 -15.25
N ARG A 7 -12.49 -1.17 -15.96
CA ARG A 7 -12.61 0.22 -16.43
C ARG A 7 -13.00 1.13 -15.27
N THR A 8 -12.29 2.25 -15.12
CA THR A 8 -12.62 3.31 -14.14
C THR A 8 -12.58 4.67 -14.83
N GLY A 9 -13.75 5.25 -15.12
CA GLY A 9 -13.85 6.48 -15.91
C GLY A 9 -13.09 6.38 -17.24
N ASN A 10 -12.07 7.22 -17.39
CA ASN A 10 -11.19 7.24 -18.58
C ASN A 10 -9.95 6.33 -18.47
N SER A 11 -9.78 5.62 -17.36
CA SER A 11 -8.59 4.83 -17.04
C SER A 11 -8.93 3.36 -16.74
N LEU A 12 -7.91 2.58 -16.37
CA LEU A 12 -8.02 1.18 -15.97
C LEU A 12 -7.50 1.01 -14.54
N ALA A 13 -8.05 0.05 -13.81
CA ALA A 13 -7.62 -0.29 -12.46
C ALA A 13 -7.51 -1.80 -12.26
N VAL A 14 -6.65 -2.18 -11.32
CA VAL A 14 -6.57 -3.55 -10.78
C VAL A 14 -6.98 -3.47 -9.32
N VAL A 15 -7.85 -4.39 -8.90
CA VAL A 15 -8.29 -4.44 -7.50
C VAL A 15 -7.14 -4.94 -6.62
N ILE A 16 -6.81 -4.17 -5.59
CA ILE A 16 -5.84 -4.56 -4.56
C ILE A 16 -6.50 -5.60 -3.65
N PRO A 17 -5.91 -6.80 -3.47
CA PRO A 17 -6.47 -7.84 -2.62
C PRO A 17 -6.69 -7.36 -1.19
N SER A 18 -7.82 -7.74 -0.57
CA SER A 18 -8.16 -7.32 0.79
C SER A 18 -7.16 -7.77 1.84
N GLU A 19 -6.50 -8.91 1.63
CA GLU A 19 -5.44 -9.41 2.51
C GLU A 19 -4.24 -8.44 2.56
N PHE A 20 -3.85 -7.91 1.40
CA PHE A 20 -2.77 -6.93 1.28
C PHE A 20 -3.17 -5.59 1.89
N VAL A 21 -4.39 -5.13 1.63
CA VAL A 21 -4.92 -3.89 2.24
C VAL A 21 -4.88 -3.97 3.76
N LYS A 22 -5.26 -5.11 4.34
CA LYS A 22 -5.25 -5.33 5.80
C LYS A 22 -3.83 -5.42 6.38
N SER A 23 -2.90 -6.08 5.69
CA SER A 23 -1.53 -6.27 6.20
C SER A 23 -0.71 -4.98 6.15
N VAL A 24 -0.92 -4.17 5.10
CA VAL A 24 -0.21 -2.91 4.83
C VAL A 24 -0.95 -1.72 5.47
N GLY A 25 -2.24 -1.86 5.76
CA GLY A 25 -3.04 -0.80 6.39
C GLY A 25 -3.37 0.37 5.46
N VAL A 26 -3.49 0.08 4.15
CA VAL A 26 -3.85 1.06 3.12
C VAL A 26 -5.30 1.50 3.30
N ARG A 27 -5.55 2.79 3.18
CA ARG A 27 -6.89 3.39 3.24
C ARG A 27 -7.29 3.98 1.90
N PRO A 28 -8.61 4.07 1.62
CA PRO A 28 -9.09 4.92 0.53
C PRO A 28 -8.52 6.33 0.64
N SER A 29 -8.15 6.91 -0.50
CA SER A 29 -7.52 8.24 -0.62
C SER A 29 -6.05 8.34 -0.16
N ASP A 30 -5.41 7.25 0.25
CA ASP A 30 -3.96 7.25 0.46
C ASP A 30 -3.22 7.55 -0.85
N GLN A 31 -2.18 8.40 -0.75
CA GLN A 31 -1.28 8.62 -1.87
C GLN A 31 -0.29 7.45 -1.99
N VAL A 32 -0.05 7.04 -3.23
CA VAL A 32 0.82 5.91 -3.58
C VAL A 32 1.83 6.39 -4.62
N LYS A 33 3.11 6.10 -4.40
CA LYS A 33 4.14 6.38 -5.41
C LYS A 33 4.07 5.30 -6.49
N VAL A 34 4.02 5.72 -7.75
CA VAL A 34 3.89 4.82 -8.90
C VAL A 34 5.14 4.91 -9.74
N GLU A 35 5.74 3.77 -10.04
CA GLU A 35 6.88 3.63 -10.94
C GLU A 35 6.45 2.77 -12.13
N MET A 36 6.69 3.24 -13.35
CA MET A 36 6.26 2.58 -14.58
C MET A 36 7.47 2.21 -15.45
N GLU A 37 7.60 0.93 -15.76
CA GLU A 37 8.58 0.38 -16.69
C GLU A 37 7.82 -0.11 -17.92
N GLN A 38 7.54 0.81 -18.86
CA GLN A 38 6.67 0.58 -20.01
C GLN A 38 7.22 -0.49 -20.96
N ASP A 39 8.54 -0.51 -21.15
CA ASP A 39 9.27 -1.49 -21.95
C ASP A 39 9.08 -2.93 -21.44
N LYS A 40 8.83 -3.09 -20.14
CA LYS A 40 8.60 -4.38 -19.48
C LYS A 40 7.13 -4.66 -19.17
N GLY A 41 6.24 -3.72 -19.50
CA GLY A 41 4.82 -3.81 -19.11
C GLY A 41 4.61 -3.91 -17.59
N ARG A 42 5.50 -3.31 -16.80
CA ARG A 42 5.51 -3.44 -15.33
C ARG A 42 5.17 -2.10 -14.67
N ILE A 43 4.30 -2.17 -13.66
CA ILE A 43 3.97 -1.03 -12.79
C ILE A 43 4.23 -1.46 -11.35
N THR A 44 4.98 -0.66 -10.61
CA THR A 44 5.27 -0.88 -9.19
C THR A 44 4.59 0.21 -8.38
N TYR A 45 3.80 -0.20 -7.38
CA TYR A 45 3.10 0.69 -6.46
C TYR A 45 3.74 0.61 -5.08
N HIS A 46 4.26 1.74 -4.60
CA HIS A 46 4.82 1.86 -3.26
C HIS A 46 3.80 2.50 -2.34
N PHE A 47 3.15 1.67 -1.53
CA PHE A 47 2.23 2.08 -0.49
C PHE A 47 3.02 2.53 0.74
N SER A 48 2.62 3.63 1.36
CA SER A 48 3.22 4.11 2.61
C SER A 48 2.77 3.31 3.85
N GLY A 49 1.94 2.28 3.64
CA GLY A 49 1.34 1.46 4.67
C GLY A 49 2.31 0.45 5.28
N ALA A 50 3.02 0.91 6.29
CA ALA A 50 3.36 0.20 7.52
C ALA A 50 4.12 1.22 8.34
N LYS A 51 3.46 2.33 8.71
CA LYS A 51 3.97 3.15 9.81
C LYS A 51 3.86 2.26 11.04
N GLN A 52 4.97 1.64 11.42
CA GLN A 52 5.15 1.05 12.74
C GLN A 52 4.53 2.04 13.74
N LEU A 53 3.66 1.54 14.64
CA LEU A 53 3.17 2.39 15.73
C LEU A 53 4.40 3.00 16.38
N PRO A 54 4.49 4.34 16.53
CA PRO A 54 5.59 4.91 17.28
C PRO A 54 5.60 4.22 18.64
N LEU A 55 6.72 3.60 18.99
CA LEU A 55 6.88 3.04 20.33
C LEU A 55 6.63 4.20 21.29
N SER A 56 5.50 4.18 22.00
CA SER A 56 5.23 5.26 22.95
C SER A 56 6.38 5.26 23.96
N GLU A 57 6.98 6.42 24.20
CA GLU A 57 8.16 6.56 25.08
C GLU A 57 7.94 5.96 26.48
N ASN A 58 6.67 5.79 26.87
CA ASN A 58 6.23 5.10 28.07
C ASN A 58 6.66 3.63 28.20
N PHE A 59 7.09 2.97 27.11
CA PHE A 59 7.62 1.59 27.16
C PHE A 59 9.06 1.51 27.69
N LEU A 60 9.80 2.63 27.74
CA LEU A 60 11.19 2.67 28.22
C LEU A 60 11.31 3.09 29.68
N LYS A 61 10.29 2.86 30.51
CA LYS A 61 10.42 3.01 31.97
C LYS A 61 11.38 1.94 32.51
N PHE A 62 12.68 2.23 32.46
CA PHE A 62 13.68 1.54 33.25
C PHE A 62 13.30 1.68 34.72
N LYS A 63 12.83 0.58 35.31
CA LYS A 63 12.64 0.45 36.74
C LYS A 63 14.02 0.47 37.38
N ARG A 64 14.40 1.59 38.00
CA ARG A 64 15.44 1.64 39.03
C ARG A 64 14.79 1.47 40.39
#